data_AF-A0AA38ML85-F1
#
_entry.id   AF-A0AA38ML85-F1
#
_cell.length_a   1.000
_cell.length_b   1.000
_cell.length_c   1.000
_cell.angle_alpha   90.00
_cell.angle_beta   90.00
_cell.angle_gamma   90.00
#
_symmetry.space_group_name_H-M   'P 1'
#
loop_
_entity.id
_entity.type
_entity.pdbx_description
1 polymer ?
#
loop_
_entity_poly.entity_id
_entity_poly.type
_entity_poly.pdbx_seq_one_letter_code
_entity_poly.pdbx_strand_id
1 'polypeptide(L)'
;MAEGTEEEFRVAIESKMEELFCVKAKVRRAYKIDEARYIIEMEQWNDKLTILKEKAKLKGRDIFIDSKLSKTERGIQKCIRDVARIEKGKGAKIKVEYQKLNVNGQIMKWYHANKRLEMAKPDKDPKN
;
A
#
# COMPACT_ATOMS: atom_id res chain seq x y z
N MET A 1 -27.34 9.13 -16.04
CA MET A 1 -26.62 8.04 -16.75
C MET A 1 -25.23 8.57 -17.01
N ALA A 2 -24.21 8.08 -16.30
CA ALA A 2 -22.84 8.53 -16.53
C ALA A 2 -22.19 7.58 -17.54
N GLU A 3 -22.40 7.85 -18.82
CA GLU A 3 -21.74 7.17 -19.94
C GLU A 3 -20.34 7.75 -20.10
N GLY A 4 -19.41 7.29 -19.27
CA GLY A 4 -17.99 7.30 -19.59
C GLY A 4 -17.61 5.90 -20.02
N THR A 5 -16.90 5.77 -21.13
CA THR A 5 -16.35 4.49 -21.57
C THR A 5 -15.31 3.97 -20.56
N GLU A 6 -15.16 2.65 -20.41
CA GLU A 6 -14.16 2.03 -19.51
C GLU A 6 -12.76 2.61 -19.73
N GLU A 7 -12.45 2.96 -20.98
CA GLU A 7 -11.19 3.57 -21.40
C GLU A 7 -10.97 4.97 -20.80
N GLU A 8 -12.00 5.82 -20.77
CA GLU A 8 -11.92 7.16 -20.18
C GLU A 8 -11.67 7.10 -18.67
N PHE A 9 -12.34 6.16 -17.98
CA PHE A 9 -12.09 5.92 -16.56
C PHE A 9 -10.66 5.43 -16.31
N ARG A 10 -10.15 4.56 -17.19
CA ARG A 10 -8.79 4.04 -17.09
C ARG A 10 -7.76 5.17 -17.17
N VAL A 11 -7.86 6.01 -18.20
CA VAL A 11 -6.95 7.15 -18.41
C VAL A 11 -7.03 8.17 -17.27
N ALA A 12 -8.23 8.47 -16.79
CA ALA A 12 -8.42 9.38 -15.65
C ALA A 12 -7.76 8.84 -14.36
N ILE A 13 -7.89 7.55 -14.10
CA ILE A 13 -7.30 6.91 -12.92
C ILE A 13 -5.78 6.84 -13.04
N GLU A 14 -5.24 6.47 -14.20
CA GLU A 14 -3.78 6.46 -14.44
C GLU A 14 -3.17 7.85 -14.22
N SER A 15 -3.79 8.88 -14.79
CA SER A 15 -3.37 10.28 -14.58
C SER A 15 -3.41 10.67 -13.10
N LYS A 16 -4.45 10.25 -12.38
CA LYS A 16 -4.56 10.53 -10.94
C LYS A 16 -3.53 9.76 -10.12
N MET A 17 -3.20 8.53 -10.50
CA MET A 17 -2.15 7.74 -9.84
C MET A 17 -0.77 8.37 -10.03
N GLU A 18 -0.47 8.88 -11.22
CA GLU A 18 0.77 9.60 -11.49
C GLU A 18 0.84 10.90 -10.68
N GLU A 19 -0.24 11.69 -10.62
CA GLU A 19 -0.31 12.91 -9.80
C GLU A 19 -0.13 12.63 -8.30
N LEU A 20 -0.81 11.61 -7.77
CA LEU A 20 -0.86 11.34 -6.33
C LEU A 20 0.39 10.62 -5.82
N PHE A 21 0.96 9.71 -6.61
CA PHE A 21 2.01 8.81 -6.17
C PHE A 21 3.33 8.96 -6.93
N CYS A 22 3.35 9.70 -8.05
CA CYS A 22 4.48 9.76 -8.99
C CYS A 22 4.84 8.36 -9.51
N VAL A 23 3.81 7.55 -9.78
CA VAL A 23 3.95 6.19 -10.29
C VAL A 23 3.22 6.10 -11.62
N LYS A 24 3.95 5.78 -12.69
CA LYS A 24 3.39 5.46 -14.01
C LYS A 24 2.82 4.04 -13.97
N ALA A 25 1.69 3.88 -13.28
CA ALA A 25 0.99 2.62 -13.15
C ALA A 25 0.08 2.40 -14.36
N LYS A 26 0.11 1.19 -14.93
CA LYS A 26 -0.88 0.78 -15.93
C LYS A 26 -2.06 0.08 -15.28
N VAL A 27 -3.25 0.51 -15.62
CA VAL A 27 -4.50 -0.10 -15.18
C VAL A 27 -4.96 -1.08 -16.24
N ARG A 28 -5.22 -2.32 -15.84
CA ARG A 28 -5.78 -3.35 -16.72
C ARG A 28 -7.27 -3.11 -16.93
N ARG A 29 -8.00 -2.88 -15.83
CA ARG A 29 -9.46 -2.68 -15.80
C ARG A 29 -9.83 -1.71 -14.71
N ALA A 30 -10.84 -0.89 -14.96
CA ALA A 30 -11.41 0.03 -13.97
C ALA A 30 -12.92 -0.04 -14.00
N TYR A 31 -13.54 -0.24 -12.84
CA TYR A 31 -14.99 -0.30 -12.70
C TYR A 31 -15.44 0.74 -11.68
N LYS A 32 -16.38 1.58 -12.08
CA LYS A 32 -17.10 2.45 -11.15
C LYS A 32 -18.17 1.63 -10.43
N ILE A 33 -18.12 1.57 -9.10
CA ILE A 33 -19.17 0.93 -8.29
C ILE A 33 -20.29 1.94 -8.01
N ASP A 34 -19.91 3.13 -7.58
CA ASP A 34 -20.82 4.25 -7.29
C ASP A 34 -20.10 5.58 -7.55
N GLU A 35 -20.71 6.71 -7.20
CA GLU A 35 -20.16 8.04 -7.45
C GLU A 35 -18.78 8.28 -6.84
N ALA A 36 -18.45 7.60 -5.73
CA ALA A 36 -17.23 7.82 -4.96
C ALA A 36 -16.28 6.61 -4.93
N ARG A 37 -16.70 5.42 -5.38
CA ARG A 37 -15.92 4.17 -5.28
C ARG A 37 -15.63 3.55 -6.63
N TYR A 38 -14.36 3.18 -6.79
CA TYR A 38 -13.82 2.53 -7.99
C TYR A 38 -13.08 1.25 -7.59
N ILE A 39 -13.26 0.18 -8.38
CA ILE A 39 -12.43 -1.02 -8.34
C ILE A 39 -11.43 -0.93 -9.48
N ILE A 40 -10.16 -1.12 -9.17
CA ILE A 40 -9.07 -1.00 -10.12
C ILE A 40 -8.28 -2.31 -10.12
N GLU A 41 -8.18 -2.93 -11.29
CA GLU A 41 -7.27 -4.04 -11.55
C GLU A 41 -6.01 -3.49 -12.22
N MET A 42 -4.89 -3.62 -11.54
CA MET A 42 -3.59 -3.17 -12.02
C MET A 42 -2.99 -4.19 -12.99
N GLU A 43 -2.28 -3.74 -14.01
CA GLU A 43 -1.57 -4.64 -14.93
C GLU A 43 -0.35 -5.29 -14.24
N GLN A 44 0.42 -4.48 -13.50
CA GLN A 44 1.63 -4.93 -12.82
C GLN A 44 1.44 -5.00 -11.30
N TRP A 45 1.83 -6.13 -10.71
CA TRP A 45 1.80 -6.33 -9.27
C TRP A 45 2.70 -5.34 -8.52
N ASN A 46 3.86 -5.01 -9.08
CA ASN A 46 4.82 -4.12 -8.44
C ASN A 46 4.30 -2.69 -8.30
N ASP A 47 3.52 -2.23 -9.28
CA ASP A 47 2.87 -0.91 -9.23
C ASP A 47 1.81 -0.88 -8.13
N LYS A 48 1.04 -1.97 -7.99
CA LYS A 48 0.04 -2.12 -6.92
C LYS A 48 0.71 -2.04 -5.56
N LEU A 49 1.83 -2.74 -5.39
CA LEU A 49 2.61 -2.70 -4.16
C LEU A 49 3.13 -1.29 -3.86
N THR A 50 3.57 -0.56 -4.87
CA THR A 50 4.11 0.79 -4.72
C THR A 50 3.01 1.74 -4.27
N ILE A 51 1.84 1.73 -4.93
CA ILE A 51 0.68 2.54 -4.53
C ILE A 51 0.26 2.22 -3.09
N LEU A 52 0.23 0.94 -2.70
CA LEU A 52 -0.15 0.55 -1.33
C LEU A 52 0.88 0.97 -0.27
N LYS A 53 2.17 1.06 -0.62
CA LYS A 53 3.21 1.62 0.26
C LYS A 53 3.09 3.13 0.36
N GLU A 54 2.79 3.80 -0.75
CA GLU A 54 2.71 5.24 -0.86
C GLU A 54 1.35 5.82 -0.45
N LYS A 55 0.34 4.98 -0.16
CA LYS A 55 -0.99 5.42 0.29
C LYS A 55 -0.97 6.34 1.50
N ALA A 56 0.09 6.33 2.30
CA ALA A 56 0.29 7.28 3.38
C ALA A 56 0.32 8.75 2.90
N LYS A 57 0.71 9.01 1.64
CA LYS A 57 0.63 10.33 0.99
C LYS A 57 -0.79 10.85 0.82
N LEU A 58 -1.79 9.96 0.89
CA LEU A 58 -3.20 10.34 0.86
C LEU A 58 -3.71 10.84 2.22
N LYS A 59 -2.90 10.78 3.29
CA LYS A 59 -3.31 11.25 4.62
C LYS A 59 -3.65 12.74 4.56
N GLY A 60 -4.88 13.10 4.91
CA GLY A 60 -5.39 14.48 4.83
C GLY A 60 -6.13 14.80 3.53
N ARG A 61 -6.30 13.83 2.62
CA ARG A 61 -7.17 13.92 1.45
C ARG A 61 -8.39 13.02 1.63
N ASP A 62 -9.47 13.33 0.92
CA ASP A 62 -10.72 12.53 0.90
C ASP A 62 -10.64 11.29 -0.02
N ILE A 63 -9.43 10.78 -0.25
CA ILE A 63 -9.18 9.63 -1.13
C ILE A 63 -8.68 8.48 -0.28
N PHE A 64 -9.37 7.34 -0.38
CA PHE A 64 -9.03 6.13 0.36
C PHE A 64 -8.76 4.98 -0.62
N ILE A 65 -7.65 4.27 -0.39
CA ILE A 65 -7.31 3.07 -1.16
C ILE A 65 -7.34 1.89 -0.21
N ASP A 66 -8.32 1.01 -0.43
CA ASP A 66 -8.37 -0.31 0.17
C ASP A 66 -7.94 -1.36 -0.86
N SER A 67 -7.20 -2.37 -0.41
CA SER A 67 -6.77 -3.47 -1.25
C SER A 67 -7.43 -4.75 -0.79
N LYS A 68 -8.04 -5.46 -1.74
CA LYS A 68 -8.37 -6.86 -1.53
C LYS A 68 -7.07 -7.67 -1.39
N LEU A 69 -6.70 -7.92 -0.14
CA LEU A 69 -5.54 -8.74 0.19
C LEU A 69 -5.83 -10.21 -0.15
N SER A 70 -4.91 -10.83 -0.88
CA SER A 70 -4.89 -12.29 -1.06
C SER A 70 -4.81 -13.01 0.30
N LYS A 71 -5.14 -14.30 0.34
CA LYS A 71 -5.03 -15.10 1.57
C LYS A 71 -3.62 -15.03 2.16
N THR A 72 -2.59 -15.08 1.30
CA THR A 72 -1.18 -14.98 1.68
C THR A 72 -0.88 -13.62 2.33
N GLU A 73 -1.29 -12.52 1.71
CA GLU A 73 -1.07 -11.18 2.26
C GLU A 73 -1.83 -10.95 3.57
N ARG A 74 -3.06 -11.50 3.69
CA ARG A 74 -3.79 -11.47 4.95
C ARG A 74 -3.02 -12.20 6.06
N GLY A 75 -2.38 -13.32 5.74
CA GLY A 75 -1.49 -14.03 6.65
C GLY A 75 -0.31 -13.18 7.10
N ILE A 76 0.37 -12.53 6.15
CA ILE A 76 1.48 -11.60 6.43
C ILE A 76 1.03 -10.46 7.34
N GLN A 77 -0.06 -9.78 6.98
CA GLN A 77 -0.57 -8.64 7.74
C GLN A 77 -1.14 -9.05 9.11
N LYS A 78 -1.60 -10.31 9.26
CA LYS A 78 -1.96 -10.89 10.56
C LYS A 78 -0.71 -11.06 11.43
N CYS A 79 0.34 -11.70 10.91
CA CYS A 79 1.60 -11.88 11.63
C CYS A 79 2.19 -10.53 12.10
N ILE A 80 2.19 -9.52 11.22
CA ILE A 80 2.64 -8.17 11.56
C ILE A 80 1.79 -7.56 12.70
N ARG A 81 0.47 -7.73 12.66
CA ARG A 81 -0.42 -7.25 13.73
C ARG A 81 -0.23 -7.99 15.05
N ASP A 82 0.11 -9.27 15.01
CA ASP A 82 0.40 -10.04 16.22
C ASP A 82 1.71 -9.57 16.88
N VAL A 83 2.76 -9.34 16.09
CA VAL A 83 4.02 -8.72 16.59
C VAL A 83 3.75 -7.30 17.12
N ALA A 84 2.97 -6.50 16.39
CA ALA A 84 2.56 -5.17 16.82
C ALA A 84 1.84 -5.18 18.19
N ARG A 85 0.98 -6.18 18.43
CA ARG A 85 0.25 -6.32 19.70
C ARG A 85 1.20 -6.62 20.86
N ILE A 86 2.17 -7.52 20.65
CA ILE A 86 3.18 -7.87 21.64
C ILE A 86 4.01 -6.63 22.01
N GLU A 87 4.53 -5.91 21.02
CA GLU A 87 5.36 -4.72 21.26
C GLU A 87 4.56 -3.57 21.88
N LYS A 88 3.29 -3.39 21.49
CA LYS A 88 2.39 -2.42 22.14
C LYS A 88 2.16 -2.77 23.62
N GLY A 89 2.04 -4.06 23.94
CA GLY A 89 1.93 -4.54 25.34
C GLY A 89 3.16 -4.19 26.18
N LYS A 90 4.33 -4.02 25.56
CA LYS A 90 5.57 -3.55 26.20
C LYS A 90 5.67 -2.03 26.30
N GLY A 91 4.64 -1.29 25.88
CA GLY A 91 4.61 0.18 25.89
C GLY A 91 5.24 0.85 24.67
N ALA A 92 5.57 0.10 23.61
CA ALA A 92 6.14 0.69 22.40
C ALA A 92 5.10 1.48 21.58
N LYS A 93 5.55 2.54 20.91
CA LYS A 93 4.77 3.28 19.91
C LYS A 93 4.79 2.50 18.59
N ILE A 94 3.62 2.06 18.14
CA ILE A 94 3.49 1.19 16.97
C ILE A 94 2.75 1.90 15.84
N LYS A 95 3.27 1.79 14.61
CA LYS A 95 2.55 2.11 13.39
C LYS A 95 2.62 0.92 12.43
N VAL A 96 1.46 0.33 12.12
CA VAL A 96 1.35 -0.78 11.17
C VAL A 96 1.13 -0.22 9.78
N GLU A 97 1.97 -0.63 8.85
CA GLU A 97 1.88 -0.27 7.44
C GLU A 97 1.79 -1.55 6.58
N TYR A 98 1.54 -1.42 5.27
CA TYR A 98 1.45 -2.60 4.41
C TYR A 98 2.79 -3.33 4.35
N GLN A 99 2.81 -4.60 4.79
CA GLN A 99 4.03 -5.43 4.91
C GLN A 99 5.18 -4.79 5.72
N LYS A 100 4.86 -3.84 6.61
CA LYS A 100 5.83 -3.12 7.43
C LYS A 100 5.30 -2.86 8.84
N LEU A 101 6.21 -2.79 9.79
CA LEU A 101 5.93 -2.43 11.17
C LEU A 101 6.92 -1.37 11.63
N ASN A 102 6.44 -0.24 12.12
CA ASN A 102 7.28 0.74 12.79
C ASN A 102 7.10 0.59 14.31
N VAL A 103 8.21 0.35 15.01
CA VAL A 103 8.28 0.21 16.46
C VAL A 103 9.23 1.29 16.99
N ASN A 104 8.71 2.25 17.75
CA ASN A 104 9.50 3.35 18.34
C ASN A 104 10.40 4.10 17.31
N GLY A 105 9.94 4.25 16.07
CA GLY A 105 10.68 4.90 14.99
C GLY A 105 11.53 3.94 14.15
N GLN A 106 11.77 2.71 14.60
CA GLN A 106 12.49 1.70 13.83
C GLN A 106 11.55 0.96 12.86
N ILE A 107 11.93 0.91 11.58
CA ILE A 107 11.12 0.27 10.54
C ILE A 107 11.57 -1.18 10.38
N MET A 108 10.66 -2.11 10.62
CA MET A 108 10.78 -3.52 10.25
C MET A 108 10.00 -3.77 8.96
N LYS A 109 10.61 -4.48 8.01
CA LYS A 109 9.99 -4.86 6.73
C LYS A 109 9.77 -6.37 6.70
N TRP A 110 8.69 -6.81 6.07
CA TRP A 110 8.46 -8.22 5.83
C TRP A 110 9.39 -8.73 4.72
N TYR A 111 10.23 -9.71 5.04
CA TYR A 111 11.09 -10.38 4.08
C TYR A 111 10.43 -11.68 3.60
N HIS A 112 10.00 -11.71 2.33
CA HIS A 112 9.32 -12.87 1.73
C HIS A 112 10.18 -14.13 1.71
N ALA A 113 11.50 -14.00 1.53
CA ALA A 113 12.45 -15.12 1.54
C ALA A 113 12.42 -15.92 2.85
N ASN A 114 12.36 -15.20 3.97
CA ASN A 114 12.44 -15.79 5.32
C ASN A 114 11.09 -15.82 6.05
N LYS A 115 10.01 -15.33 5.39
CA LYS A 115 8.65 -15.19 5.94
C LYS A 115 8.62 -14.59 7.35
N ARG A 116 9.40 -13.53 7.58
CA ARG A 116 9.51 -12.86 8.88
C ARG A 116 9.72 -11.35 8.76
N LEU A 117 9.40 -10.62 9.82
CA LEU A 117 9.78 -9.22 9.98
C LEU A 117 11.26 -9.15 10.35
N GLU A 118 12.03 -8.40 9.58
CA GLU A 118 13.41 -8.05 9.94
C GLU A 118 13.55 -6.54 9.97
N MET A 119 14.49 -6.03 10.78
CA MET A 119 14.82 -4.61 10.75
C MET A 119 15.27 -4.23 9.35
N ALA A 120 14.69 -3.17 8.80
CA ALA A 120 15.23 -2.60 7.58
C ALA A 120 16.67 -2.19 7.88
N LYS A 121 17.63 -2.70 7.11
CA LYS A 121 19.01 -2.20 7.18
C LYS A 121 18.93 -0.68 7.03
N PRO A 122 19.64 0.10 7.88
CA PRO A 122 19.77 1.51 7.62
C PRO A 122 20.31 1.65 6.20
N ASP A 123 19.66 2.48 5.39
CA ASP A 123 20.23 2.90 4.11
C ASP A 123 21.62 3.41 4.47
N LYS A 124 22.67 2.71 4.00
CA LYS A 124 24.02 3.23 4.11
C LYS A 124 23.99 4.48 3.24
N ASP A 125 23.79 5.63 3.85
CA ASP A 125 23.98 6.93 3.21
C ASP A 125 25.42 6.94 2.67
N PRO A 126 25.66 6.85 1.35
CA PRO A 126 26.99 6.99 0.81
C PRO A 126 27.12 8.45 0.40
N LYS A 127 27.22 9.35 1.38
CA LYS A 127 27.67 10.73 1.15
C LYS A 127 28.65 11.11 2.24
N ASN A 128 29.87 10.61 2.07
CA ASN A 128 31.07 11.33 2.47
C ASN A 128 31.69 11.94 1.21
#